data_AF-A0A7K1KJG1-F1
#
_entry.id   AF-A0A7K1KJG1-F1
#
_cell.length_a   1.000
_cell.length_b   1.000
_cell.length_c   1.000
_cell.angle_alpha   90.00
_cell.angle_beta   90.00
_cell.angle_gamma   90.00
#
_symmetry.space_group_name_H-M   'P 1'
#
loop_
_entity.id
_entity.type
_entity.pdbx_description
1 polymer ?
#
loop_
_entity_poly.entity_id
_entity_poly.type
_entity_poly.pdbx_seq_one_letter_code
_entity_poly.pdbx_strand_id
1 'polypeptide(L)'
;MSVSLLATYTDAVLDFALGAPPSATPIPRPAKPSDEDIAAFVRRTLRLAEKSGADRLVLLGLGSGAIPAALKAAMPETMALTVCEMDPDAARAFLDANPDWRDSSERACVIADASPWAQLCLLALSGANAQNSATALTPDLEATDRARLQSLQRLFVSARPHQALNSALLSHVAVQAPDLSVGVILSPDEPGLDDFFGQFPDWVREVVVIWDAENIPDRAYACAAPMRHLARPLDDFATQRNHMLAHCSGDWVLYLDGDECFSQDVWSLFTALMLIKRLEACYFPRMTLYPDESRCKVGFGLWPDLQLRLFRNRPGLRFERPVHERLCGISGRTALALDAPILHLSRIRKTPEQLAAKLERFRQAGGPVHRLNSEYPHLPRTLFPEAAFISGALQTLLLEDNPA
;
A
#
# COMPACT_ATOMS: atom_id res chain seq x y z
N MET A 1 -15.71 -0.16 12.79
CA MET A 1 -14.39 -0.61 12.28
C MET A 1 -13.46 0.53 11.92
N SER A 2 -13.93 1.66 11.36
CA SER A 2 -13.07 2.71 10.78
C SER A 2 -12.15 3.44 11.78
N VAL A 3 -12.66 4.00 12.88
CA VAL A 3 -11.84 4.81 13.81
C VAL A 3 -10.85 3.95 14.62
N SER A 4 -11.28 2.74 15.01
CA SER A 4 -10.42 1.80 15.74
C SER A 4 -9.18 1.38 14.95
N LEU A 5 -9.30 1.11 13.64
CA LEU A 5 -8.13 0.83 12.79
C LEU A 5 -7.16 2.01 12.76
N LEU A 6 -7.67 3.24 12.55
CA LEU A 6 -6.84 4.44 12.46
C LEU A 6 -6.09 4.70 13.77
N ALA A 7 -6.79 4.63 14.91
CA ALA A 7 -6.18 4.83 16.23
C ALA A 7 -5.11 3.77 16.52
N THR A 8 -5.45 2.48 16.36
CA THR A 8 -4.50 1.38 16.59
C THR A 8 -3.29 1.44 15.65
N TYR A 9 -3.49 1.87 14.39
CA TYR A 9 -2.37 2.09 13.48
C TYR A 9 -1.47 3.23 13.94
N THR A 10 -2.07 4.39 14.24
CA THR A 10 -1.33 5.57 14.71
C THR A 10 -0.56 5.26 15.99
N ASP A 11 -1.17 4.62 16.99
CA ASP A 11 -0.47 4.25 18.22
C ASP A 11 0.75 3.36 17.93
N ALA A 12 0.61 2.34 17.08
CA ALA A 12 1.74 1.48 16.71
C ALA A 12 2.89 2.25 16.01
N VAL A 13 2.58 3.23 15.16
CA VAL A 13 3.61 4.08 14.53
C VAL A 13 4.29 4.96 15.57
N LEU A 14 3.52 5.54 16.50
CA LEU A 14 4.02 6.51 17.47
C LEU A 14 4.76 5.87 18.64
N ASP A 15 4.43 4.64 19.02
CA ASP A 15 5.13 3.88 20.06
C ASP A 15 6.57 3.51 19.63
N PHE A 16 6.85 3.53 18.33
CA PHE A 16 8.17 3.25 17.79
C PHE A 16 8.99 4.53 17.54
N ALA A 17 10.29 4.46 17.86
CA ALA A 17 11.27 5.48 17.55
C ALA A 17 12.48 4.85 16.84
N LEU A 18 12.83 5.38 15.66
CA LEU A 18 13.94 4.86 14.85
C LEU A 18 15.27 5.51 15.31
N GLY A 19 15.97 4.91 16.27
CA GLY A 19 17.26 5.40 16.77
C GLY A 19 17.27 5.71 18.27
N ALA A 20 17.98 6.76 18.68
CA ALA A 20 17.93 7.23 20.06
C ALA A 20 16.49 7.68 20.41
N PRO A 21 16.05 7.56 21.68
CA PRO A 21 14.74 8.07 22.08
C PRO A 21 14.60 9.53 21.62
N PRO A 22 13.40 9.96 21.19
CA PRO A 22 13.20 11.31 20.69
C PRO A 22 13.80 12.29 21.69
N SER A 23 14.67 13.19 21.21
CA SER A 23 15.27 14.18 22.08
C SER A 23 14.13 14.92 22.78
N ALA A 24 14.21 15.10 24.10
CA ALA A 24 13.22 15.85 24.88
C ALA A 24 13.10 17.33 24.47
N THR A 25 13.86 17.77 23.45
CA THR A 25 13.75 19.09 22.85
C THR A 25 12.44 19.17 22.06
N PRO A 26 11.50 20.05 22.43
CA PRO A 26 10.24 20.20 21.71
C PRO A 26 10.54 20.57 20.25
N ILE A 27 9.95 19.84 19.31
CA ILE A 27 9.93 20.28 17.91
C ILE A 27 9.17 21.61 17.87
N PRO A 28 9.75 22.68 17.33
CA PRO A 28 9.07 23.97 17.23
C PRO A 28 7.78 23.78 16.43
N ARG A 29 6.63 23.99 17.09
CA ARG A 29 5.35 24.01 16.38
C ARG A 29 5.17 25.33 15.66
N PRO A 30 4.38 25.35 14.57
CA PRO A 30 3.93 26.59 13.97
C PRO A 30 3.26 27.48 15.01
N ALA A 31 3.40 28.80 14.84
CA ALA A 31 2.75 29.76 15.70
C ALA A 31 1.22 29.60 15.61
N LYS A 32 0.55 29.60 16.75
CA LYS A 32 -0.91 29.55 16.81
C LYS A 32 -1.50 30.75 16.03
N PRO A 33 -2.44 30.55 15.09
CA PRO A 33 -3.16 31.64 14.46
C PRO A 33 -3.98 32.46 15.46
N SER A 34 -4.42 33.65 15.05
CA SER A 34 -5.36 34.44 15.87
C SER A 34 -6.67 33.68 16.08
N ASP A 35 -7.35 33.92 17.20
CA ASP A 35 -8.64 33.27 17.48
C ASP A 35 -9.71 33.67 16.43
N GLU A 36 -9.59 34.86 15.84
CA GLU A 36 -10.44 35.31 14.73
C GLU A 36 -10.20 34.48 13.46
N ASP A 37 -8.94 34.24 13.09
CA ASP A 37 -8.57 33.41 11.93
C ASP A 37 -9.01 31.96 12.11
N ILE A 38 -8.82 31.41 13.33
CA ILE A 38 -9.29 30.06 13.69
C ILE A 38 -10.80 29.98 13.48
N ALA A 39 -11.55 30.91 14.07
CA ALA A 39 -13.00 30.91 13.99
C ALA A 39 -13.49 31.11 12.54
N ALA A 40 -12.83 31.96 11.75
CA ALA A 40 -13.15 32.16 10.35
C ALA A 40 -12.90 30.90 9.51
N PHE A 41 -11.77 30.21 9.73
CA PHE A 41 -11.45 28.96 9.05
C PHE A 41 -12.46 27.86 9.40
N VAL A 42 -12.74 27.65 10.69
CA VAL A 42 -13.70 26.64 11.16
C VAL A 42 -15.08 26.86 10.55
N ARG A 43 -15.62 28.10 10.62
CA ARG A 43 -16.92 28.43 10.01
C ARG A 43 -16.95 28.15 8.51
N ARG A 44 -15.89 28.52 7.80
CA ARG A 44 -15.80 28.29 6.34
C ARG A 44 -15.76 26.81 6.01
N THR A 45 -14.91 26.04 6.70
CA THR A 45 -14.71 24.61 6.46
C THR A 45 -15.99 23.82 6.74
N LEU A 46 -16.63 24.05 7.89
CA LEU A 46 -17.88 23.35 8.24
C LEU A 46 -19.02 23.72 7.29
N ARG A 47 -19.14 25.00 6.90
CA ARG A 47 -20.13 25.43 5.89
C ARG A 47 -19.93 24.75 4.53
N LEU A 48 -18.69 24.54 4.11
CA LEU A 48 -18.39 23.84 2.86
C LEU A 48 -18.73 22.35 2.97
N ALA A 49 -18.38 21.72 4.09
CA ALA A 49 -18.68 20.31 4.35
C ALA A 49 -20.20 20.04 4.41
N GLU A 50 -20.95 20.92 5.06
CA GLU A 50 -22.41 20.87 5.09
C GLU A 50 -23.01 21.00 3.68
N LYS A 51 -22.52 21.96 2.88
CA LYS A 51 -22.98 22.14 1.49
C LYS A 51 -22.69 20.95 0.59
N SER A 52 -21.60 20.23 0.81
CA SER A 52 -21.28 19.03 0.05
C SER A 52 -22.06 17.79 0.52
N GLY A 53 -22.78 17.88 1.64
CA GLY A 53 -23.42 16.72 2.28
C GLY A 53 -22.42 15.71 2.82
N ALA A 54 -21.19 16.16 3.13
CA ALA A 54 -20.14 15.28 3.62
C ALA A 54 -20.42 14.88 5.08
N ASP A 55 -20.36 13.58 5.37
CA ASP A 55 -20.41 13.05 6.74
C ASP A 55 -19.02 12.96 7.38
N ARG A 56 -17.97 13.27 6.61
CA ARG A 56 -16.57 13.21 7.03
C ARG A 56 -15.83 14.49 6.67
N LEU A 57 -14.89 14.87 7.53
CA LEU A 57 -13.93 15.94 7.29
C LEU A 57 -12.52 15.35 7.38
N VAL A 58 -11.79 15.41 6.28
CA VAL A 58 -10.36 15.08 6.24
C VAL A 58 -9.57 16.38 6.32
N LEU A 59 -8.92 16.60 7.46
CA LEU A 59 -8.04 17.74 7.69
C LEU A 59 -6.60 17.32 7.40
N LEU A 60 -5.90 18.10 6.59
CA LEU A 60 -4.53 17.82 6.18
C LEU A 60 -3.58 18.65 7.05
N GLY A 61 -2.85 17.97 7.95
CA GLY A 61 -1.85 18.51 8.87
C GLY A 61 -2.42 19.01 10.19
N LEU A 62 -1.66 18.84 11.29
CA LEU A 62 -2.04 19.34 12.61
C LEU A 62 -1.73 20.84 12.80
N GLY A 63 -0.68 21.35 12.15
CA GLY A 63 -0.18 22.71 12.37
C GLY A 63 0.19 22.93 13.84
N SER A 64 -0.27 24.04 14.42
CA SER A 64 -0.14 24.31 15.86
C SER A 64 -0.98 23.37 16.75
N GLY A 65 -1.98 22.70 16.19
CA GLY A 65 -2.98 21.88 16.88
C GLY A 65 -4.27 22.64 17.24
N ALA A 66 -4.29 23.98 17.13
CA ALA A 66 -5.45 24.78 17.49
C ALA A 66 -6.64 24.63 16.53
N ILE A 67 -6.35 24.49 15.22
CA ILE A 67 -7.37 24.29 14.18
C ILE A 67 -8.07 22.91 14.32
N PRO A 68 -7.35 21.78 14.43
CA PRO A 68 -7.97 20.48 14.74
C PRO A 68 -8.85 20.50 15.98
N ALA A 69 -8.37 21.09 17.09
CA ALA A 69 -9.13 21.20 18.34
C ALA A 69 -10.42 22.00 18.17
N ALA A 70 -10.34 23.16 17.50
CA ALA A 70 -11.50 24.00 17.24
C ALA A 70 -12.52 23.32 16.29
N LEU A 71 -12.05 22.56 15.30
CA LEU A 71 -12.92 21.76 14.43
C LEU A 71 -13.61 20.63 15.20
N LYS A 72 -12.89 19.87 16.04
CA LYS A 72 -13.47 18.83 16.89
C LYS A 72 -14.58 19.39 17.79
N ALA A 73 -14.38 20.57 18.37
CA ALA A 73 -15.35 21.22 19.24
C ALA A 73 -16.60 21.75 18.50
N ALA A 74 -16.45 22.17 17.24
CA ALA A 74 -17.51 22.84 16.48
C ALA A 74 -18.23 21.93 15.47
N MET A 75 -17.69 20.75 15.13
CA MET A 75 -18.26 19.88 14.12
C MET A 75 -19.62 19.29 14.56
N PRO A 76 -20.59 19.12 13.65
CA PRO A 76 -21.87 18.45 13.94
C PRO A 76 -21.67 17.03 14.47
N GLU A 77 -22.64 16.51 15.25
CA GLU A 77 -22.59 15.14 15.79
C GLU A 77 -22.55 14.05 14.70
N THR A 78 -23.15 14.33 13.55
CA THR A 78 -23.19 13.43 12.39
C THR A 78 -21.88 13.38 11.60
N MET A 79 -20.90 14.23 11.95
CA MET A 79 -19.65 14.36 11.22
C MET A 79 -18.50 13.67 11.96
N ALA A 80 -17.62 13.00 11.23
CA ALA A 80 -16.34 12.50 11.74
C ALA A 80 -15.17 13.34 11.21
N LEU A 81 -14.15 13.57 12.04
CA LEU A 81 -12.92 14.27 11.71
C LEU A 81 -11.74 13.30 11.68
N THR A 82 -11.00 13.30 10.58
CA THR A 82 -9.73 12.58 10.47
C THR A 82 -8.65 13.56 10.09
N VAL A 83 -7.60 13.65 10.90
CA VAL A 83 -6.45 14.51 10.64
C VAL A 83 -5.30 13.66 10.09
N CYS A 84 -4.82 13.97 8.89
CA CYS A 84 -3.65 13.34 8.30
C CYS A 84 -2.39 14.11 8.70
N GLU A 85 -1.52 13.49 9.50
CA GLU A 85 -0.22 14.05 9.89
C GLU A 85 0.92 13.22 9.31
N MET A 86 1.80 13.87 8.54
CA MET A 86 2.95 13.25 7.89
C MET A 86 4.24 13.36 8.71
N ASP A 87 4.21 14.06 9.83
CA ASP A 87 5.28 14.08 10.83
C ASP A 87 4.84 13.33 12.11
N PRO A 88 5.30 12.07 12.31
CA PRO A 88 5.00 11.30 13.50
C PRO A 88 5.38 12.01 14.82
N ASP A 89 6.42 12.84 14.84
CA ASP A 89 6.81 13.52 16.07
C ASP A 89 5.84 14.66 16.42
N ALA A 90 5.37 15.40 15.41
CA ALA A 90 4.31 16.38 15.58
C ALA A 90 3.00 15.73 16.07
N ALA A 91 2.64 14.57 15.49
CA ALA A 91 1.48 13.79 15.92
C ALA A 91 1.61 13.31 17.37
N ARG A 92 2.77 12.77 17.76
CA ARG A 92 3.04 12.32 19.13
C ARG A 92 2.85 13.46 20.12
N ALA A 93 3.51 14.60 19.88
CA ALA A 93 3.39 15.75 20.74
C ALA A 93 1.93 16.24 20.84
N PHE A 94 1.14 16.16 19.75
CA PHE A 94 -0.25 16.61 19.76
C PHE A 94 -1.12 15.68 20.61
N LEU A 95 -0.99 14.37 20.42
CA LEU A 95 -1.76 13.37 21.16
C LEU A 95 -1.36 13.28 22.63
N ASP A 96 -0.10 13.55 22.98
CA ASP A 96 0.35 13.62 24.38
C ASP A 96 -0.27 14.84 25.10
N ALA A 97 -0.47 15.94 24.38
CA ALA A 97 -1.15 17.12 24.90
C ALA A 97 -2.69 17.03 24.88
N ASN A 98 -3.25 16.12 24.07
CA ASN A 98 -4.70 15.95 23.86
C ASN A 98 -5.06 14.45 23.90
N PRO A 99 -4.98 13.80 25.08
CA PRO A 99 -5.15 12.35 25.20
C PRO A 99 -6.56 11.85 24.81
N ASP A 100 -7.56 12.72 24.82
CA ASP A 100 -8.93 12.46 24.34
C ASP A 100 -8.98 12.17 22.83
N TRP A 101 -7.94 12.50 22.06
CA TRP A 101 -7.85 12.15 20.63
C TRP A 101 -7.38 10.72 20.37
N ARG A 102 -6.93 10.00 21.41
CA ARG A 102 -6.58 8.57 21.32
C ARG A 102 -7.79 7.65 21.53
N ASP A 103 -8.90 8.18 22.04
CA ASP A 103 -10.10 7.39 22.29
C ASP A 103 -10.78 7.01 20.96
N SER A 104 -10.78 5.72 20.64
CA SER A 104 -11.42 5.19 19.42
C SER A 104 -12.95 5.34 19.36
N SER A 105 -13.60 5.68 20.48
CA SER A 105 -15.03 5.99 20.54
C SER A 105 -15.34 7.42 20.10
N GLU A 106 -14.33 8.30 20.07
CA GLU A 106 -14.47 9.68 19.64
C GLU A 106 -14.63 9.77 18.12
N ARG A 107 -15.30 10.85 17.68
CA ARG A 107 -15.53 11.13 16.26
C ARG A 107 -14.34 11.84 15.60
N ALA A 108 -13.24 12.04 16.33
CA ALA A 108 -12.05 12.71 15.85
C ALA A 108 -10.81 11.85 16.11
N CYS A 109 -9.97 11.66 15.08
CA CYS A 109 -8.75 10.88 15.19
C CYS A 109 -7.63 11.49 14.33
N VAL A 110 -6.40 11.06 14.61
CA VAL A 110 -5.19 11.42 13.84
C VAL A 110 -4.65 10.16 13.17
N ILE A 111 -4.27 10.26 11.90
CA ILE A 111 -3.45 9.27 11.20
C ILE A 111 -2.02 9.80 11.18
N ALA A 112 -1.10 9.13 11.86
CA ALA A 112 0.32 9.48 11.88
C ALA A 112 1.14 8.51 11.04
N ASP A 113 1.59 8.96 9.86
CA ASP A 113 2.57 8.24 9.03
C ASP A 113 3.18 9.17 7.99
N ALA A 114 4.49 9.09 7.79
CA ALA A 114 5.21 9.88 6.80
C ALA A 114 4.90 9.48 5.35
N SER A 115 4.34 8.30 5.12
CA SER A 115 3.95 7.78 3.82
C SER A 115 2.59 8.34 3.39
N PRO A 116 2.51 9.10 2.28
CA PRO A 116 1.21 9.53 1.74
C PRO A 116 0.34 8.35 1.29
N TRP A 117 0.96 7.20 0.97
CA TRP A 117 0.25 5.99 0.61
C TRP A 117 -0.41 5.30 1.80
N ALA A 118 0.25 5.29 2.97
CA ALA A 118 -0.36 4.80 4.20
C ALA A 118 -1.58 5.64 4.57
N GLN A 119 -1.44 6.97 4.50
CA GLN A 119 -2.54 7.92 4.71
C GLN A 119 -3.73 7.64 3.78
N LEU A 120 -3.48 7.51 2.47
CA LEU A 120 -4.54 7.25 1.48
C LEU A 120 -5.23 5.90 1.71
N CYS A 121 -4.45 4.82 1.91
CA CYS A 121 -4.99 3.49 2.16
C CYS A 121 -5.84 3.47 3.43
N LEU A 122 -5.35 4.04 4.53
CA LEU A 122 -6.08 4.10 5.80
C LEU A 122 -7.38 4.89 5.68
N LEU A 123 -7.36 6.04 4.99
CA LEU A 123 -8.58 6.80 4.70
C LEU A 123 -9.60 5.93 3.95
N ALA A 124 -9.18 5.28 2.87
CA ALA A 124 -10.09 4.45 2.07
C ALA A 124 -10.61 3.23 2.84
N LEU A 125 -9.75 2.51 3.57
CA LEU A 125 -10.13 1.37 4.42
C LEU A 125 -11.07 1.78 5.57
N SER A 126 -10.99 3.03 6.01
CA SER A 126 -11.90 3.62 6.99
C SER A 126 -13.25 4.09 6.38
N GLY A 127 -13.41 3.93 5.06
CA GLY A 127 -14.59 4.31 4.28
C GLY A 127 -14.62 5.76 3.80
N ALA A 128 -13.57 6.55 4.03
CA ALA A 128 -13.47 7.93 3.56
C ALA A 128 -13.10 7.97 2.06
N ASN A 129 -13.79 8.80 1.29
CA ASN A 129 -13.51 9.01 -0.12
C ASN A 129 -13.97 10.42 -0.57
N ALA A 130 -13.65 10.79 -1.81
CA ALA A 130 -13.94 12.13 -2.32
C ALA A 130 -15.45 12.48 -2.42
N GLN A 131 -16.35 11.49 -2.36
CA GLN A 131 -17.80 11.70 -2.47
C GLN A 131 -18.47 11.93 -1.11
N ASN A 132 -17.93 11.37 -0.02
CA ASN A 132 -18.48 11.52 1.33
C ASN A 132 -17.62 12.38 2.27
N SER A 133 -16.41 12.75 1.87
CA SER A 133 -15.51 13.57 2.66
C SER A 133 -15.33 14.98 2.09
N ALA A 134 -15.48 15.98 2.95
CA ALA A 134 -14.91 17.30 2.73
C ALA A 134 -13.41 17.28 3.08
N THR A 135 -12.60 18.08 2.40
CA THR A 135 -11.16 18.20 2.70
C THR A 135 -10.80 19.63 3.02
N ALA A 136 -9.87 19.83 3.95
CA ALA A 136 -9.33 21.14 4.28
C ALA A 136 -7.83 21.05 4.59
N LEU A 137 -7.06 22.05 4.19
CA LEU A 137 -5.64 22.15 4.49
C LEU A 137 -5.44 23.14 5.64
N THR A 138 -4.72 22.72 6.68
CA THR A 138 -4.48 23.53 7.86
C THR A 138 -3.71 24.82 7.49
N PRO A 139 -4.19 26.01 7.91
CA PRO A 139 -3.68 27.29 7.40
C PRO A 139 -2.30 27.67 7.93
N ASP A 140 -1.88 27.15 9.08
CA ASP A 140 -0.63 27.43 9.78
C ASP A 140 0.46 26.39 9.51
N LEU A 141 0.38 25.69 8.37
CA LEU A 141 1.43 24.78 7.94
C LEU A 141 2.62 25.53 7.33
N GLU A 142 3.82 25.09 7.71
CA GLU A 142 5.09 25.44 7.05
C GLU A 142 5.07 25.06 5.57
N ALA A 143 5.89 25.73 4.76
CA ALA A 143 5.84 25.63 3.30
C ALA A 143 6.08 24.20 2.77
N THR A 144 7.03 23.48 3.36
CA THR A 144 7.39 22.09 2.98
C THR A 144 6.27 21.11 3.31
N ASP A 145 5.69 21.20 4.50
CA ASP A 145 4.60 20.33 4.95
C ASP A 145 3.32 20.62 4.18
N ARG A 146 3.03 21.89 3.95
CA ARG A 146 1.93 22.34 3.09
C ARG A 146 2.02 21.69 1.72
N ALA A 147 3.18 21.69 1.06
CA ALA A 147 3.33 21.11 -0.28
C ALA A 147 3.10 19.58 -0.30
N ARG A 148 3.62 18.87 0.71
CA ARG A 148 3.42 17.41 0.86
C ARG A 148 1.95 17.07 1.10
N LEU A 149 1.31 17.73 2.06
CA LEU A 149 -0.09 17.52 2.42
C LEU A 149 -1.06 17.95 1.32
N GLN A 150 -0.75 19.01 0.57
CA GLN A 150 -1.54 19.40 -0.59
C GLN A 150 -1.44 18.36 -1.72
N SER A 151 -0.31 17.69 -1.86
CA SER A 151 -0.15 16.58 -2.82
C SER A 151 -1.01 15.37 -2.41
N LEU A 152 -1.01 15.02 -1.11
CA LEU A 152 -1.92 14.01 -0.55
C LEU A 152 -3.39 14.39 -0.76
N GLN A 153 -3.76 15.66 -0.54
CA GLN A 153 -5.11 16.15 -0.79
C GLN A 153 -5.55 15.95 -2.24
N ARG A 154 -4.69 16.33 -3.21
CA ARG A 154 -4.97 16.12 -4.65
C ARG A 154 -5.14 14.64 -4.97
N LEU A 155 -4.25 13.80 -4.44
CA LEU A 155 -4.31 12.35 -4.62
C LEU A 155 -5.63 11.78 -4.10
N PHE A 156 -6.01 12.09 -2.85
CA PHE A 156 -7.28 11.66 -2.25
C PHE A 156 -8.50 12.12 -3.05
N VAL A 157 -8.54 13.39 -3.47
CA VAL A 157 -9.67 13.95 -4.24
C VAL A 157 -9.75 13.34 -5.65
N SER A 158 -8.63 12.94 -6.23
CA SER A 158 -8.58 12.30 -7.55
C SER A 158 -8.94 10.81 -7.51
N ALA A 159 -8.68 10.14 -6.38
CA ALA A 159 -8.94 8.72 -6.22
C ALA A 159 -10.45 8.42 -6.31
N ARG A 160 -10.80 7.36 -7.03
CA ARG A 160 -12.18 6.92 -7.22
C ARG A 160 -12.36 5.51 -6.66
N PRO A 161 -13.15 5.33 -5.59
CA PRO A 161 -13.51 4.00 -5.13
C PRO A 161 -14.19 3.20 -6.24
N HIS A 162 -13.80 1.94 -6.37
CA HIS A 162 -14.40 1.01 -7.30
C HIS A 162 -14.37 -0.40 -6.71
N GLN A 163 -15.39 -1.20 -7.01
CA GLN A 163 -15.43 -2.61 -6.65
C GLN A 163 -15.25 -3.44 -7.91
N ALA A 164 -14.15 -4.19 -7.96
CA ALA A 164 -13.93 -5.16 -9.03
C ALA A 164 -14.76 -6.40 -8.71
N LEU A 165 -15.80 -6.65 -9.49
CA LEU A 165 -16.75 -7.74 -9.26
C LEU A 165 -16.42 -8.93 -10.16
N ASN A 166 -16.37 -10.13 -9.59
CA ASN A 166 -16.24 -11.34 -10.39
C ASN A 166 -17.60 -11.71 -11.02
N SER A 167 -17.86 -11.20 -12.22
CA SER A 167 -19.11 -11.44 -12.95
C SER A 167 -19.28 -12.87 -13.44
N ALA A 168 -18.22 -13.69 -13.47
CA ALA A 168 -18.31 -15.10 -13.85
C ALA A 168 -19.13 -15.92 -12.84
N LEU A 169 -19.23 -15.46 -11.59
CA LEU A 169 -20.11 -16.05 -10.57
C LEU A 169 -21.59 -15.66 -10.73
N LEU A 170 -21.87 -14.58 -11.46
CA LEU A 170 -23.18 -13.92 -11.48
C LEU A 170 -23.89 -13.98 -12.84
N SER A 171 -23.24 -14.51 -13.89
CA SER A 171 -23.81 -14.52 -15.23
C SER A 171 -23.70 -15.89 -15.91
N HIS A 172 -24.78 -16.29 -16.59
CA HIS A 172 -24.81 -17.45 -17.49
C HIS A 172 -23.99 -17.25 -18.78
N VAL A 173 -23.37 -16.07 -18.95
CA VAL A 173 -22.52 -15.71 -20.07
C VAL A 173 -21.10 -15.57 -19.54
N ALA A 174 -20.30 -16.62 -19.67
CA ALA A 174 -18.89 -16.55 -19.32
C ALA A 174 -18.20 -15.52 -20.21
N VAL A 175 -17.90 -14.34 -19.68
CA VAL A 175 -16.92 -13.44 -20.30
C VAL A 175 -15.58 -14.15 -20.19
N GLN A 176 -14.96 -14.47 -21.33
CA GLN A 176 -13.57 -14.95 -21.31
C GLN A 176 -12.70 -13.85 -20.71
N ALA A 177 -12.13 -14.15 -19.54
CA ALA A 177 -11.16 -13.29 -18.90
C ALA A 177 -9.94 -13.14 -19.81
N PRO A 178 -9.27 -11.97 -19.80
CA PRO A 178 -7.96 -11.83 -20.42
C PRO A 178 -6.96 -12.87 -19.88
N ASP A 179 -6.04 -13.31 -20.72
CA ASP A 179 -5.00 -14.26 -20.31
C ASP A 179 -3.97 -13.59 -19.39
N LEU A 180 -3.46 -14.34 -18.41
CA LEU A 180 -2.43 -13.89 -17.47
C LEU A 180 -1.16 -14.73 -17.60
N SER A 181 -0.01 -14.10 -17.87
CA SER A 181 1.31 -14.68 -17.63
C SER A 181 1.81 -14.28 -16.25
N VAL A 182 2.38 -15.22 -15.51
CA VAL A 182 3.12 -14.92 -14.27
C VAL A 182 4.61 -15.02 -14.56
N GLY A 183 5.36 -13.95 -14.31
CA GLY A 183 6.81 -13.94 -14.44
C GLY A 183 7.51 -13.99 -13.07
N VAL A 184 8.51 -14.86 -12.93
CA VAL A 184 9.28 -14.99 -11.68
C VAL A 184 10.77 -15.09 -11.96
N ILE A 185 11.57 -14.52 -11.06
CA ILE A 185 13.03 -14.67 -11.04
C ILE A 185 13.37 -15.33 -9.71
N LEU A 186 14.05 -16.47 -9.76
CA LEU A 186 14.26 -17.31 -8.59
C LEU A 186 15.72 -17.76 -8.49
N SER A 187 16.24 -17.71 -7.26
CA SER A 187 17.44 -18.44 -6.88
C SER A 187 17.08 -19.93 -6.73
N PRO A 188 17.89 -20.88 -7.22
CA PRO A 188 17.67 -22.32 -6.96
C PRO A 188 17.58 -22.64 -5.45
N ASP A 189 18.31 -21.89 -4.63
CA ASP A 189 18.33 -22.02 -3.16
C ASP A 189 17.22 -21.23 -2.43
N GLU A 190 16.25 -20.65 -3.15
CA GLU A 190 15.14 -19.93 -2.52
C GLU A 190 14.29 -20.91 -1.67
N PRO A 191 14.02 -20.60 -0.39
CA PRO A 191 13.24 -21.47 0.48
C PRO A 191 11.75 -21.43 0.16
N GLY A 192 11.05 -22.55 0.37
CA GLY A 192 9.58 -22.61 0.26
C GLY A 192 9.05 -22.58 -1.18
N LEU A 193 9.85 -23.01 -2.16
CA LEU A 193 9.46 -23.02 -3.57
C LEU A 193 8.26 -23.93 -3.87
N ASP A 194 8.06 -25.03 -3.14
CA ASP A 194 6.89 -25.91 -3.35
C ASP A 194 5.58 -25.16 -3.07
N ASP A 195 5.51 -24.43 -1.95
CA ASP A 195 4.36 -23.57 -1.63
C ASP A 195 4.24 -22.40 -2.61
N PHE A 196 5.38 -21.82 -3.01
CA PHE A 196 5.40 -20.70 -3.95
C PHE A 196 4.82 -21.09 -5.31
N PHE A 197 5.18 -22.24 -5.87
CA PHE A 197 4.60 -22.72 -7.13
C PHE A 197 3.18 -23.27 -6.95
N GLY A 198 2.88 -23.86 -5.79
CA GLY A 198 1.56 -24.38 -5.46
C GLY A 198 0.45 -23.32 -5.36
N GLN A 199 0.81 -22.03 -5.24
CA GLN A 199 -0.16 -20.94 -5.20
C GLN A 199 -0.84 -20.66 -6.56
N PHE A 200 -0.20 -21.03 -7.67
CA PHE A 200 -0.65 -20.62 -9.00
C PHE A 200 -1.80 -21.52 -9.49
N PRO A 201 -3.00 -20.95 -9.74
CA PRO A 201 -4.15 -21.73 -10.19
C PRO A 201 -4.05 -22.10 -11.67
N ASP A 202 -4.84 -23.10 -12.07
CA ASP A 202 -4.86 -23.68 -13.43
C ASP A 202 -5.32 -22.72 -14.54
N TRP A 203 -6.08 -21.67 -14.20
CA TRP A 203 -6.51 -20.65 -15.15
C TRP A 203 -5.38 -19.71 -15.58
N VAL A 204 -4.25 -19.68 -14.86
CA VAL A 204 -3.06 -18.94 -15.27
C VAL A 204 -2.51 -19.58 -16.55
N ARG A 205 -2.35 -18.77 -17.60
CA ARG A 205 -1.92 -19.24 -18.93
C ARG A 205 -0.55 -19.91 -18.87
N GLU A 206 0.40 -19.26 -18.19
CA GLU A 206 1.76 -19.75 -18.03
C GLU A 206 2.47 -19.08 -16.86
N VAL A 207 3.44 -19.79 -16.29
CA VAL A 207 4.44 -19.26 -15.35
C VAL A 207 5.81 -19.28 -16.03
N VAL A 208 6.35 -18.11 -16.34
CA VAL A 208 7.69 -17.92 -16.89
C VAL A 208 8.69 -17.84 -15.75
N VAL A 209 9.52 -18.86 -15.62
CA VAL A 209 10.51 -18.99 -14.55
C VAL A 209 11.91 -18.71 -15.08
N ILE A 210 12.55 -17.66 -14.58
CA ILE A 210 13.96 -17.39 -14.82
C ILE A 210 14.76 -17.80 -13.59
N TRP A 211 15.54 -18.87 -13.71
CA TRP A 211 16.48 -19.30 -12.67
C TRP A 211 17.77 -18.48 -12.74
N ASP A 212 18.15 -17.88 -11.62
CA ASP A 212 19.48 -17.31 -11.39
C ASP A 212 20.51 -18.44 -11.25
N ALA A 213 20.86 -19.03 -12.38
CA ALA A 213 21.79 -20.15 -12.50
C ALA A 213 22.27 -20.29 -13.95
N GLU A 214 23.37 -21.02 -14.16
CA GLU A 214 23.84 -21.36 -15.51
C GLU A 214 22.93 -22.36 -16.22
N ASN A 215 22.31 -23.28 -15.46
CA ASN A 215 21.46 -24.34 -15.97
C ASN A 215 20.15 -24.41 -15.17
N ILE A 216 19.11 -24.96 -15.80
CA ILE A 216 17.82 -25.18 -15.13
C ILE A 216 18.05 -26.22 -14.02
N PRO A 217 17.63 -25.96 -12.76
CA PRO A 217 17.74 -26.93 -11.68
C PRO A 217 17.03 -28.24 -12.01
N ASP A 218 17.68 -29.37 -11.71
CA ASP A 218 17.11 -30.71 -11.88
C ASP A 218 16.16 -31.04 -10.71
N ARG A 219 15.07 -30.29 -10.63
CA ARG A 219 14.01 -30.48 -9.64
C ARG A 219 12.66 -30.11 -10.26
N ALA A 220 11.71 -31.03 -10.15
CA ALA A 220 10.33 -30.77 -10.52
C ALA A 220 9.58 -30.09 -9.36
N TYR A 221 8.72 -29.13 -9.69
CA TYR A 221 7.82 -28.47 -8.74
C TYR A 221 6.37 -28.70 -9.15
N ALA A 222 5.49 -28.89 -8.17
CA ALA A 222 4.06 -28.99 -8.43
C ALA A 222 3.48 -27.59 -8.69
N CYS A 223 2.84 -27.41 -9.84
CA CYS A 223 2.15 -26.18 -10.21
C CYS A 223 0.94 -26.56 -11.07
N ALA A 224 -0.23 -25.99 -10.79
CA ALA A 224 -1.43 -26.26 -11.59
C ALA A 224 -1.35 -25.56 -12.96
N ALA A 225 -0.64 -24.42 -13.02
CA ALA A 225 -0.36 -23.70 -14.25
C ALA A 225 0.82 -24.30 -15.02
N PRO A 226 0.83 -24.24 -16.37
CA PRO A 226 1.99 -24.63 -17.16
C PRO A 226 3.22 -23.77 -16.83
N MET A 227 4.37 -24.41 -16.57
CA MET A 227 5.62 -23.72 -16.29
C MET A 227 6.58 -23.76 -17.47
N ARG A 228 7.23 -22.63 -17.75
CA ARG A 228 8.33 -22.50 -18.72
C ARG A 228 9.60 -22.08 -18.00
N HIS A 229 10.53 -23.02 -17.86
CA HIS A 229 11.81 -22.78 -17.18
C HIS A 229 12.89 -22.31 -18.16
N LEU A 230 13.63 -21.30 -17.74
CA LEU A 230 14.79 -20.73 -18.41
C LEU A 230 15.88 -20.53 -17.33
N ALA A 231 17.15 -20.61 -17.72
CA ALA A 231 18.27 -20.34 -16.83
C ALA A 231 19.11 -19.20 -17.40
N ARG A 232 19.42 -18.23 -16.54
CA ARG A 232 20.28 -17.09 -16.86
C ARG A 232 20.90 -16.58 -15.56
N PRO A 233 22.23 -16.62 -15.39
CA PRO A 233 22.88 -16.02 -14.24
C PRO A 233 22.48 -14.54 -14.09
N LEU A 234 22.20 -14.12 -12.86
CA LEU A 234 21.79 -12.76 -12.54
C LEU A 234 22.99 -11.81 -12.70
N ASP A 235 22.81 -10.85 -13.60
CA ASP A 235 23.70 -9.69 -13.75
C ASP A 235 23.11 -8.52 -12.95
N ASP A 236 21.96 -8.02 -13.40
CA ASP A 236 21.13 -7.07 -12.67
C ASP A 236 19.64 -7.46 -12.74
N PHE A 237 18.85 -6.96 -11.80
CA PHE A 237 17.44 -7.31 -11.69
C PHE A 237 16.61 -6.79 -12.86
N ALA A 238 16.90 -5.61 -13.40
CA ALA A 238 16.14 -5.06 -14.52
C ALA A 238 16.36 -5.86 -15.81
N THR A 239 17.58 -6.24 -16.16
CA THR A 239 17.82 -7.07 -17.35
C THR A 239 17.19 -8.44 -17.21
N GLN A 240 17.23 -9.02 -16.00
CA GLN A 240 16.58 -10.30 -15.72
C GLN A 240 15.05 -10.21 -15.83
N ARG A 241 14.43 -9.15 -15.30
CA ARG A 241 12.98 -8.92 -15.43
C ARG A 241 12.57 -8.60 -16.87
N ASN A 242 13.40 -7.90 -17.63
CA ASN A 242 13.16 -7.66 -19.05
C ASN A 242 13.25 -8.95 -19.87
N HIS A 243 14.20 -9.83 -19.56
CA HIS A 243 14.28 -11.16 -20.17
C HIS A 243 13.06 -12.01 -19.84
N MET A 244 12.63 -12.02 -18.58
CA MET A 244 11.37 -12.64 -18.14
C MET A 244 10.17 -12.08 -18.91
N LEU A 245 10.02 -10.75 -18.96
CA LEU A 245 8.91 -10.07 -19.63
C LEU A 245 8.83 -10.41 -21.13
N ALA A 246 9.98 -10.53 -21.82
CA ALA A 246 10.03 -10.90 -23.24
C ALA A 246 9.48 -12.31 -23.53
N HIS A 247 9.35 -13.16 -22.50
CA HIS A 247 8.83 -14.51 -22.61
C HIS A 247 7.36 -14.64 -22.17
N CYS A 248 6.76 -13.59 -21.60
CA CYS A 248 5.36 -13.55 -21.21
C CYS A 248 4.45 -13.30 -22.41
N SER A 249 3.50 -14.19 -22.67
CA SER A 249 2.57 -14.15 -23.82
C SER A 249 1.14 -13.72 -23.51
N GLY A 250 0.76 -13.60 -22.23
CA GLY A 250 -0.58 -13.21 -21.79
C GLY A 250 -0.90 -11.75 -22.06
N ASP A 251 -2.20 -11.42 -22.07
CA ASP A 251 -2.70 -10.04 -22.18
C ASP A 251 -2.29 -9.18 -20.98
N TRP A 252 -2.15 -9.84 -19.82
CA TRP A 252 -1.64 -9.27 -18.58
C TRP A 252 -0.40 -10.03 -18.14
N VAL A 253 0.47 -9.31 -17.42
CA VAL A 253 1.61 -9.88 -16.72
C VAL A 253 1.47 -9.55 -15.24
N LEU A 254 1.57 -10.60 -14.41
CA LEU A 254 1.86 -10.48 -13.00
C LEU A 254 3.32 -10.89 -12.80
N TYR A 255 4.06 -10.22 -11.93
CA TYR A 255 5.38 -10.72 -11.52
C TYR A 255 5.50 -10.77 -10.01
N LEU A 256 6.19 -11.79 -9.49
CA LEU A 256 6.36 -12.01 -8.06
C LEU A 256 7.79 -12.40 -7.73
N ASP A 257 8.22 -12.03 -6.53
CA ASP A 257 9.48 -12.52 -5.96
C ASP A 257 9.22 -13.84 -5.21
N GLY A 258 10.21 -14.72 -5.08
CA GLY A 258 10.03 -16.08 -4.53
C GLY A 258 9.56 -16.15 -3.06
N ASP A 259 9.60 -15.02 -2.35
CA ASP A 259 9.08 -14.86 -0.99
C ASP A 259 7.75 -14.06 -0.93
N GLU A 260 7.06 -13.92 -2.05
CA GLU A 260 5.76 -13.25 -2.16
C GLU A 260 4.66 -14.25 -2.55
N CYS A 261 3.49 -14.12 -1.93
CA CYS A 261 2.30 -14.87 -2.33
C CYS A 261 1.00 -14.09 -2.16
N PHE A 262 -0.04 -14.56 -2.85
CA PHE A 262 -1.42 -14.14 -2.63
C PHE A 262 -2.24 -15.26 -2.00
N SER A 263 -3.30 -14.90 -1.27
CA SER A 263 -4.28 -15.89 -0.79
C SER A 263 -5.06 -16.50 -1.96
N GLN A 264 -5.63 -17.69 -1.75
CA GLN A 264 -6.48 -18.34 -2.75
C GLN A 264 -7.71 -17.49 -3.12
N ASP A 265 -8.26 -16.77 -2.15
CA ASP A 265 -9.39 -15.86 -2.35
C ASP A 265 -9.01 -14.70 -3.27
N VAL A 266 -7.83 -14.11 -3.07
CA VAL A 266 -7.32 -13.05 -3.95
C VAL A 266 -7.07 -13.60 -5.36
N TRP A 267 -6.42 -14.77 -5.51
CA TRP A 267 -6.24 -15.44 -6.81
C TRP A 267 -7.57 -15.63 -7.56
N SER A 268 -8.62 -16.02 -6.84
CA SER A 268 -9.96 -16.23 -7.42
C SER A 268 -10.64 -14.93 -7.88
N LEU A 269 -10.12 -13.77 -7.47
CA LEU A 269 -10.64 -12.45 -7.81
C LEU A 269 -9.74 -11.65 -8.79
N PHE A 270 -8.57 -12.17 -9.16
CA PHE A 270 -7.67 -11.49 -10.12
C PHE A 270 -8.35 -11.18 -11.46
N THR A 271 -9.17 -12.11 -11.96
CA THR A 271 -9.97 -11.88 -13.17
C THR A 271 -10.85 -10.64 -13.07
N ALA A 272 -11.42 -10.34 -11.90
CA ALA A 272 -12.23 -9.14 -11.71
C ALA A 272 -11.39 -7.86 -11.88
N LEU A 273 -10.14 -7.84 -11.42
CA LEU A 273 -9.22 -6.72 -11.64
C LEU A 273 -8.91 -6.53 -13.13
N MET A 274 -8.60 -7.61 -13.84
CA MET A 274 -8.21 -7.56 -15.26
C MET A 274 -9.36 -7.10 -16.18
N LEU A 275 -10.60 -7.24 -15.72
CA LEU A 275 -11.82 -6.79 -16.41
C LEU A 275 -12.18 -5.33 -16.13
N ILE A 276 -11.51 -4.64 -15.20
CA ILE A 276 -11.74 -3.21 -14.96
C ILE A 276 -11.44 -2.43 -16.25
N LYS A 277 -12.45 -1.71 -16.73
CA LYS A 277 -12.38 -0.94 -17.97
C LYS A 277 -11.25 0.09 -17.92
N ARG A 278 -10.43 0.12 -18.98
CA ARG A 278 -9.28 1.04 -19.17
C ARG A 278 -8.17 0.91 -18.11
N LEU A 279 -8.20 -0.10 -17.24
CA LEU A 279 -7.12 -0.35 -16.30
C LEU A 279 -5.86 -0.79 -17.07
N GLU A 280 -4.72 -0.18 -16.81
CA GLU A 280 -3.44 -0.54 -17.43
C GLU A 280 -2.47 -1.18 -16.42
N ALA A 281 -2.57 -0.86 -15.12
CA ALA A 281 -1.78 -1.52 -14.08
C ALA A 281 -2.43 -1.47 -12.69
N CYS A 282 -2.02 -2.37 -11.81
CA CYS A 282 -2.50 -2.47 -10.44
C CYS A 282 -1.33 -2.52 -9.44
N TYR A 283 -1.45 -1.67 -8.42
CA TYR A 283 -0.65 -1.67 -7.22
C TYR A 283 -1.32 -2.51 -6.15
N PHE A 284 -0.52 -3.27 -5.41
CA PHE A 284 -0.95 -4.07 -4.28
C PHE A 284 -0.20 -3.62 -3.02
N PRO A 285 -0.88 -3.51 -1.87
CA PRO A 285 -0.20 -3.33 -0.60
C PRO A 285 0.62 -4.58 -0.29
N ARG A 286 1.89 -4.41 0.08
CA ARG A 286 2.72 -5.50 0.56
C ARG A 286 2.63 -5.60 2.08
N MET A 287 2.26 -6.76 2.57
CA MET A 287 2.27 -7.10 3.98
C MET A 287 3.50 -7.94 4.31
N THR A 288 4.53 -7.29 4.87
CA THR A 288 5.70 -8.03 5.38
C THR A 288 5.33 -8.68 6.70
N LEU A 289 5.16 -10.00 6.68
CA LEU A 289 4.69 -10.75 7.85
C LEU A 289 5.81 -10.89 8.88
N TYR A 290 5.53 -10.55 10.14
CA TYR A 290 6.52 -10.57 11.23
C TYR A 290 5.84 -10.36 12.60
N PRO A 291 6.26 -11.09 13.66
CA PRO A 291 7.28 -12.15 13.66
C PRO A 291 6.79 -13.48 13.10
N ASP A 292 5.48 -13.60 12.87
CA ASP A 292 4.80 -14.77 12.32
C ASP A 292 3.73 -14.33 11.31
N GLU A 293 2.97 -15.29 10.76
CA GLU A 293 1.99 -15.04 9.69
C GLU A 293 0.75 -14.25 10.14
N SER A 294 0.53 -14.11 11.45
CA SER A 294 -0.63 -13.42 12.02
C SER A 294 -0.43 -11.92 12.17
N ARG A 295 0.78 -11.40 11.92
CA ARG A 295 1.13 -9.99 12.13
C ARG A 295 1.88 -9.41 10.93
N CYS A 296 1.68 -8.12 10.68
CA CYS A 296 2.32 -7.37 9.60
C CYS A 296 3.07 -6.17 10.15
N LYS A 297 4.28 -5.90 9.63
CA LYS A 297 4.99 -4.66 9.92
C LYS A 297 4.24 -3.44 9.39
N VAL A 298 4.29 -2.33 10.12
CA VAL A 298 3.64 -1.06 9.77
C VAL A 298 4.58 0.11 10.00
N GLY A 299 4.17 1.32 9.61
CA GLY A 299 4.97 2.53 9.83
C GLY A 299 6.20 2.61 8.94
N PHE A 300 6.82 3.80 8.91
CA PHE A 300 8.19 4.00 8.39
C PHE A 300 8.44 3.44 6.98
N GLY A 301 7.40 3.48 6.12
CA GLY A 301 7.46 2.98 4.75
C GLY A 301 7.34 1.45 4.59
N LEU A 302 7.05 0.69 5.67
CA LEU A 302 6.93 -0.77 5.64
C LEU A 302 5.57 -1.27 5.16
N TRP A 303 4.49 -0.58 5.53
CA TRP A 303 3.15 -0.80 4.99
C TRP A 303 2.57 0.56 4.59
N PRO A 304 1.86 0.68 3.45
CA PRO A 304 1.45 -0.41 2.56
C PRO A 304 2.51 -0.82 1.54
N ASP A 305 3.65 -0.12 1.46
CA ASP A 305 4.77 -0.48 0.56
C ASP A 305 4.28 -0.93 -0.83
N LEU A 306 3.54 -0.03 -1.50
CA LEU A 306 2.75 -0.37 -2.69
C LEU A 306 3.63 -0.92 -3.82
N GLN A 307 3.29 -2.12 -4.28
CA GLN A 307 4.00 -2.81 -5.36
C GLN A 307 3.15 -2.82 -6.64
N LEU A 308 3.65 -2.21 -7.72
CA LEU A 308 3.05 -2.36 -9.04
C LEU A 308 3.44 -3.73 -9.59
N ARG A 309 2.55 -4.71 -9.51
CA ARG A 309 2.87 -6.12 -9.83
C ARG A 309 2.04 -6.72 -10.95
N LEU A 310 0.88 -6.15 -11.25
CA LEU A 310 -0.01 -6.56 -12.34
C LEU A 310 -0.13 -5.42 -13.36
N PHE A 311 0.08 -5.72 -14.65
CA PHE A 311 -0.02 -4.72 -15.71
C PHE A 311 -0.38 -5.34 -17.05
N ARG A 312 -0.97 -4.54 -17.95
CA ARG A 312 -1.26 -4.97 -19.33
C ARG A 312 0.05 -5.17 -20.08
N ASN A 313 0.16 -6.27 -20.80
CA ASN A 313 1.31 -6.58 -21.63
C ASN A 313 1.31 -5.69 -22.88
N ARG A 314 1.88 -4.49 -22.76
CA ARG A 314 1.98 -3.50 -23.84
C ARG A 314 3.39 -3.44 -24.39
N PRO A 315 3.57 -3.20 -25.70
CA PRO A 315 4.86 -2.82 -26.25
C PRO A 315 5.42 -1.57 -25.57
N GLY A 316 6.73 -1.53 -25.36
CA GLY A 316 7.43 -0.38 -24.77
C GLY A 316 7.56 -0.41 -23.24
N LEU A 317 6.94 -1.38 -22.57
CA LEU A 317 7.19 -1.64 -21.16
C LEU A 317 8.60 -2.18 -20.94
N ARG A 318 9.29 -1.64 -19.95
CA ARG A 318 10.60 -2.12 -19.53
C ARG A 318 10.88 -1.82 -18.07
N PHE A 319 11.60 -2.72 -17.42
CA PHE A 319 12.22 -2.47 -16.14
C PHE A 319 13.49 -1.64 -16.34
N GLU A 320 13.62 -0.54 -15.60
CA GLU A 320 14.79 0.32 -15.58
C GLU A 320 15.40 0.37 -14.17
N ARG A 321 16.70 0.70 -14.10
CA ARG A 321 17.57 0.74 -12.91
C ARG A 321 18.09 -0.64 -12.49
N PRO A 322 19.39 -0.77 -12.15
CA PRO A 322 20.00 -2.06 -11.81
C PRO A 322 19.46 -2.66 -10.50
N VAL A 323 19.03 -1.82 -9.56
CA VAL A 323 18.39 -2.17 -8.27
C VAL A 323 17.25 -1.19 -8.00
N HIS A 324 16.21 -1.64 -7.28
CA HIS A 324 14.93 -0.94 -7.19
C HIS A 324 14.36 -0.66 -8.57
N GLU A 325 14.43 -1.70 -9.39
CA GLU A 325 13.97 -1.72 -10.74
C GLU A 325 12.52 -1.27 -10.79
N ARG A 326 12.25 -0.34 -11.69
CA ARG A 326 10.93 0.24 -11.85
C ARG A 326 10.42 -0.09 -13.23
N LEU A 327 9.18 -0.59 -13.28
CA LEU A 327 8.49 -0.75 -14.55
C LEU A 327 8.13 0.65 -15.10
N CYS A 328 8.70 0.95 -16.26
CA CYS A 328 8.50 2.18 -17.01
C CYS A 328 7.61 1.91 -18.23
N GLY A 329 6.99 2.98 -18.76
CA GLY A 329 6.15 2.91 -19.97
C GLY A 329 4.66 2.69 -19.69
N ILE A 330 4.23 2.64 -18.42
CA ILE A 330 2.81 2.56 -18.06
C ILE A 330 2.19 3.96 -18.18
N SER A 331 1.24 4.09 -19.10
CA SER A 331 0.42 5.28 -19.28
C SER A 331 -1.06 4.97 -19.12
N GLY A 332 -1.80 5.84 -18.45
CA GLY A 332 -3.24 5.71 -18.25
C GLY A 332 -3.60 5.25 -16.84
N ARG A 333 -4.83 4.72 -16.72
CA ARG A 333 -5.47 4.46 -15.43
C ARG A 333 -4.81 3.30 -14.70
N THR A 334 -4.51 3.51 -13.42
CA THR A 334 -4.04 2.48 -12.50
C THR A 334 -5.05 2.25 -11.37
N ALA A 335 -4.90 1.13 -10.66
CA ALA A 335 -5.69 0.83 -9.47
C ALA A 335 -4.78 0.51 -8.29
N LEU A 336 -5.23 0.82 -7.07
CA LEU A 336 -4.70 0.24 -5.84
C LEU A 336 -5.70 -0.81 -5.37
N ALA A 337 -5.33 -2.08 -5.31
CA ALA A 337 -6.17 -3.15 -4.76
C ALA A 337 -6.00 -3.21 -3.25
N LEU A 338 -6.88 -2.53 -2.51
CA LEU A 338 -6.72 -2.23 -1.09
C LEU A 338 -6.76 -3.48 -0.19
N ASP A 339 -7.57 -4.47 -0.57
CA ASP A 339 -7.83 -5.69 0.18
C ASP A 339 -7.23 -6.95 -0.49
N ALA A 340 -6.34 -6.77 -1.48
CA ALA A 340 -5.57 -7.87 -2.06
C ALA A 340 -4.09 -7.73 -1.73
N PRO A 341 -3.67 -7.94 -0.47
CA PRO A 341 -2.28 -7.77 -0.13
C PRO A 341 -1.39 -8.85 -0.73
N ILE A 342 -0.18 -8.45 -1.12
CA ILE A 342 0.93 -9.38 -1.32
C ILE A 342 1.45 -9.77 0.06
N LEU A 343 1.38 -11.04 0.41
CA LEU A 343 1.97 -11.58 1.62
C LEU A 343 3.46 -11.79 1.37
N HIS A 344 4.29 -11.05 2.09
CA HIS A 344 5.74 -11.11 1.95
C HIS A 344 6.35 -11.88 3.13
N LEU A 345 6.82 -13.08 2.82
CA LEU A 345 7.23 -14.14 3.75
C LEU A 345 8.73 -14.12 4.06
N SER A 346 9.47 -13.12 3.59
CA SER A 346 10.93 -13.02 3.74
C SER A 346 11.43 -13.09 5.18
N ARG A 347 10.62 -12.66 6.16
CA ARG A 347 10.98 -12.70 7.59
C ARG A 347 10.64 -14.01 8.29
N ILE A 348 9.83 -14.84 7.66
CA ILE A 348 9.33 -16.10 8.21
C ILE A 348 10.09 -17.28 7.60
N ARG A 349 10.36 -17.22 6.29
CA ARG A 349 11.01 -18.31 5.54
C ARG A 349 12.53 -18.25 5.52
N LYS A 350 13.14 -17.11 5.85
CA LYS A 350 14.59 -16.91 5.79
C LYS A 350 15.17 -16.71 7.17
N THR A 351 16.29 -17.38 7.46
CA THR A 351 17.07 -17.10 8.67
C THR A 351 17.63 -15.67 8.63
N PRO A 352 18.00 -15.08 9.78
CA PRO A 352 18.66 -13.77 9.81
C PRO A 352 19.90 -13.69 8.91
N GLU A 353 20.68 -14.78 8.81
CA GLU A 353 21.87 -14.89 7.95
C GLU A 353 21.50 -14.90 6.47
N GLN A 354 20.47 -15.67 6.09
CA GLN A 354 19.98 -15.70 4.71
C GLN A 354 19.42 -14.34 4.28
N LEU A 355 18.70 -13.67 5.18
CA LEU A 355 18.19 -12.33 4.93
C LEU A 355 19.33 -11.31 4.82
N ALA A 356 20.32 -11.37 5.71
CA ALA A 356 21.51 -10.53 5.64
C ALA A 356 22.29 -10.76 4.34
N ALA A 357 22.46 -12.01 3.90
CA ALA A 357 23.09 -12.36 2.63
C ALA A 357 22.28 -11.87 1.42
N LYS A 358 20.94 -11.95 1.46
CA LYS A 358 20.06 -11.37 0.42
C LYS A 358 20.27 -9.85 0.35
N LEU A 359 20.24 -9.17 1.49
CA LEU A 359 20.45 -7.72 1.57
C LEU A 359 21.86 -7.30 1.15
N GLU A 360 22.87 -8.10 1.45
CA GLU A 360 24.24 -7.85 1.03
C GLU A 360 24.41 -8.01 -0.49
N ARG A 361 23.77 -9.03 -1.10
CA ARG A 361 23.69 -9.13 -2.57
C ARG A 361 23.00 -7.92 -3.18
N PHE A 362 21.88 -7.48 -2.61
CA PHE A 362 21.22 -6.24 -3.04
C PHE A 362 22.13 -5.02 -2.91
N ARG A 363 22.90 -4.91 -1.81
CA ARG A 363 23.86 -3.84 -1.58
C ARG A 363 24.99 -3.85 -2.61
N GLN A 364 25.54 -5.02 -2.92
CA GLN A 364 26.59 -5.19 -3.93
C GLN A 364 26.10 -4.80 -5.34
N ALA A 365 24.83 -5.04 -5.64
CA ALA A 365 24.20 -4.59 -6.88
C ALA A 365 23.86 -3.07 -6.89
N GLY A 366 24.08 -2.34 -5.80
CA GLY A 366 23.85 -0.89 -5.69
C GLY A 366 22.62 -0.47 -4.88
N GLY A 367 22.02 -1.39 -4.11
CA GLY A 367 20.91 -1.09 -3.19
C GLY A 367 21.32 -0.28 -1.95
N PRO A 368 20.36 0.39 -1.28
CA PRO A 368 20.59 1.13 -0.06
C PRO A 368 20.91 0.21 1.11
N VAL A 369 21.52 0.77 2.15
CA VAL A 369 21.82 0.03 3.39
C VAL A 369 20.51 -0.21 4.15
N HIS A 370 19.99 -1.44 4.06
CA HIS A 370 18.85 -1.86 4.86
C HIS A 370 19.33 -2.31 6.25
N ARG A 371 18.83 -1.65 7.29
CA ARG A 371 19.02 -2.13 8.67
C ARG A 371 17.88 -3.05 9.06
N LEU A 372 18.22 -4.30 9.35
CA LEU A 372 17.30 -5.24 9.98
C LEU A 372 17.05 -4.76 11.42
N ASN A 373 15.82 -4.37 11.74
CA ASN A 373 15.40 -4.09 13.11
C ASN A 373 14.29 -5.07 13.51
N SER A 374 14.45 -5.71 14.67
CA SER A 374 13.45 -6.59 15.28
C SER A 374 12.32 -5.83 15.99
N GLU A 375 12.54 -4.54 16.28
CA GLU A 375 11.62 -3.70 17.03
C GLU A 375 10.64 -2.91 16.16
N TYR A 376 10.70 -3.04 14.83
CA TYR A 376 9.75 -2.35 13.94
C TYR A 376 8.31 -2.62 14.37
N PRO A 377 7.44 -1.59 14.36
CA PRO A 377 6.08 -1.76 14.83
C PRO A 377 5.32 -2.71 13.90
N HIS A 378 4.43 -3.49 14.49
CA HIS A 378 3.65 -4.48 13.78
C HIS A 378 2.26 -4.66 14.38
N LEU A 379 1.28 -4.88 13.52
CA LEU A 379 -0.12 -5.02 13.89
C LEU A 379 -0.65 -6.41 13.54
N PRO A 380 -1.67 -6.93 14.25
CA PRO A 380 -2.39 -8.11 13.82
C PRO A 380 -2.91 -7.94 12.39
N ARG A 381 -2.67 -8.94 11.53
CA ARG A 381 -3.11 -8.97 10.13
C ARG A 381 -4.62 -8.82 10.01
N THR A 382 -5.36 -9.37 10.97
CA THR A 382 -6.83 -9.29 11.07
C THR A 382 -7.39 -7.87 11.18
N LEU A 383 -6.56 -6.86 11.49
CA LEU A 383 -6.98 -5.45 11.45
C LEU A 383 -7.09 -4.90 10.03
N PHE A 384 -6.40 -5.51 9.07
CA PHE A 384 -6.44 -5.12 7.67
C PHE A 384 -7.47 -5.98 6.95
N PRO A 385 -8.35 -5.37 6.13
CA PRO A 385 -9.29 -6.15 5.35
C PRO A 385 -8.54 -6.92 4.26
N GLU A 386 -8.97 -8.16 4.07
CA GLU A 386 -8.52 -9.01 3.00
C GLU A 386 -9.74 -9.49 2.22
N ALA A 387 -9.58 -9.57 0.91
CA ALA A 387 -10.60 -10.01 0.01
C ALA A 387 -10.98 -11.44 0.35
N ALA A 388 -12.27 -11.67 0.55
CA ALA A 388 -12.84 -12.98 0.74
C ALA A 388 -13.56 -13.39 -0.54
N PHE A 389 -13.34 -14.61 -1.02
CA PHE A 389 -14.00 -15.07 -2.24
C PHE A 389 -15.54 -14.97 -2.15
N ILE A 390 -16.10 -15.20 -0.96
CA ILE A 390 -17.53 -15.13 -0.67
C ILE A 390 -18.12 -13.74 -0.93
N SER A 391 -17.34 -12.66 -0.73
CA SER A 391 -17.82 -11.30 -1.03
C SER A 391 -17.92 -11.04 -2.54
N GLY A 392 -17.20 -11.82 -3.36
CA GLY A 392 -17.18 -11.71 -4.82
C GLY A 392 -16.59 -10.40 -5.36
N ALA A 393 -15.96 -9.60 -4.50
CA ALA A 393 -15.53 -8.24 -4.82
C ALA A 393 -14.15 -7.90 -4.24
N LEU A 394 -13.37 -7.13 -5.00
CA LEU A 394 -12.15 -6.46 -4.54
C LEU A 394 -12.38 -4.97 -4.36
N GLN A 395 -11.95 -4.43 -3.22
CA GLN A 395 -11.93 -3.00 -2.98
C GLN A 395 -10.74 -2.36 -3.69
N THR A 396 -11.02 -1.44 -4.61
CA THR A 396 -9.99 -0.75 -5.38
C THR A 396 -10.13 0.76 -5.32
N LEU A 397 -9.00 1.47 -5.40
CA LEU A 397 -8.98 2.90 -5.71
C LEU A 397 -8.43 3.08 -7.12
N LEU A 398 -9.25 3.61 -8.03
CA LEU A 398 -8.80 3.99 -9.36
C LEU A 398 -8.12 5.36 -9.31
N LEU A 399 -6.96 5.43 -9.95
CA LEU A 399 -6.22 6.66 -10.24
C LEU A 399 -6.21 6.84 -11.77
N GLU A 400 -6.69 7.97 -12.28
CA GLU A 400 -6.75 8.19 -13.73
C GLU A 400 -5.36 8.27 -14.38
N ASP A 401 -4.35 8.67 -13.60
CA ASP A 401 -2.96 8.71 -14.01
C ASP A 401 -2.10 7.87 -13.05
N ASN A 402 -1.07 7.23 -13.62
CA ASN A 402 -0.07 6.49 -12.87
C ASN A 402 0.71 7.47 -11.95
N PRO A 403 0.70 7.27 -10.62
CA PRO A 403 1.31 8.21 -9.68
C PRO A 403 2.83 8.11 -9.58
N ALA A 404 3.45 7.09 -10.18
CA ALA A 404 4.87 6.85 -10.06
C ALA A 404 5.70 7.84 -10.89
#